data_AF-A0ABD5PKV0-F1
#
_entry.id   AF-A0ABD5PKV0-F1
#
_cell.length_a   1.000
_cell.length_b   1.000
_cell.length_c   1.000
_cell.angle_alpha   90.00
_cell.angle_beta   90.00
_cell.angle_gamma   90.00
#
_symmetry.space_group_name_H-M   'P 1'
#
loop_
_entity.id
_entity.type
_entity.pdbx_description
1 polymer ?
#
loop_
_entity_poly.entity_id
_entity_poly.type
_entity_poly.pdbx_seq_one_letter_code
_entity_poly.pdbx_strand_id
1 'polypeptide(L)' 'MCHCFEDVRDLSAEEREDVLDSHTREELEAELSTAELDAIEGRA' A
#
# COMPACT_ATOMS: atom_id res chain seq x y z
N MET A 1 -1.08 -9.57 -10.59
CA MET A 1 -0.36 -8.34 -10.94
C MET A 1 0.72 -8.11 -9.91
N CYS A 2 1.75 -7.34 -10.25
CA CYS A 2 2.96 -7.13 -9.47
C CYS A 2 2.70 -6.34 -8.17
N HIS A 3 2.56 -7.03 -7.04
CA HIS A 3 2.98 -6.46 -5.76
C HIS A 3 4.44 -6.87 -5.58
N CYS A 4 5.36 -5.95 -5.85
CA CYS A 4 6.81 -6.17 -5.67
C CYS A 4 7.24 -6.29 -4.20
N PHE A 5 6.27 -6.39 -3.27
CA PHE A 5 6.45 -6.43 -1.84
C PHE A 5 5.55 -7.54 -1.26
N GLU A 6 6.14 -8.36 -0.39
CA GLU A 6 5.42 -9.41 0.34
C GLU A 6 4.55 -8.81 1.46
N ASP A 7 4.88 -7.59 1.90
CA ASP A 7 4.17 -6.86 2.94
C ASP A 7 4.33 -5.34 2.77
N VAL A 8 3.25 -4.57 2.92
CA VAL A 8 3.29 -3.09 2.85
C VAL A 8 4.05 -2.45 4.02
N ARG A 9 4.25 -3.20 5.12
CA ARG A 9 5.00 -2.73 6.29
C ARG A 9 6.50 -2.67 6.03
N ASP A 10 7.00 -3.48 5.09
CA ASP A 10 8.39 -3.48 4.65
C ASP A 10 8.69 -2.34 3.64
N LEU A 11 7.66 -1.70 3.09
CA LEU A 11 7.82 -0.56 2.20
C LEU A 11 8.32 0.67 2.95
N SER A 12 9.31 1.34 2.35
CA SER A 12 9.77 2.68 2.73
C SER A 12 8.71 3.73 2.43
N ALA A 13 8.77 4.90 3.06
CA ALA A 13 7.81 5.98 2.80
C ALA A 13 7.73 6.37 1.31
N GLU A 14 8.86 6.39 0.60
CA GLU A 14 8.92 6.65 -0.85
C GLU A 14 8.19 5.55 -1.66
N GLU A 15 8.35 4.29 -1.29
CA GLU A 15 7.70 3.17 -1.98
C GLU A 15 6.19 3.13 -1.71
N ARG A 16 5.76 3.51 -0.51
CA ARG A 16 4.33 3.65 -0.17
C ARG A 16 3.67 4.74 -1.01
N GLU A 17 4.36 5.86 -1.20
CA GLU A 17 3.88 6.95 -2.05
C GLU A 17 3.78 6.51 -3.51
N ASP A 18 4.77 5.76 -4.02
CA ASP A 18 4.74 5.22 -5.38
C ASP A 18 3.57 4.23 -5.60
N VAL A 19 3.26 3.42 -4.60
CA VAL A 19 2.08 2.52 -4.62
C VAL A 19 0.78 3.32 -4.60
N LEU A 20 0.69 4.36 -3.77
CA LEU A 20 -0.50 5.23 -3.70
C LEU A 20 -0.70 6.08 -4.96
N ASP A 21 0.38 6.41 -5.69
CA ASP A 21 0.33 7.12 -6.97
C ASP A 21 0.00 6.18 -8.14
N SER A 22 0.58 4.97 -8.13
CA SER A 22 0.39 3.96 -9.18
C SER A 22 -0.95 3.25 -9.11
N HIS A 23 -1.56 3.16 -7.93
CA HIS A 23 -2.81 2.43 -7.72
C HIS A 23 -3.92 3.33 -7.19
N THR A 24 -5.13 3.03 -7.62
CA THR A 24 -6.30 3.68 -7.04
C THR A 24 -6.61 3.13 -5.66
N ARG A 25 -7.22 3.96 -4.81
CA ARG A 25 -7.74 3.58 -3.49
C ARG A 25 -8.60 2.31 -3.56
N GLU A 26 -9.46 2.20 -4.57
CA GLU A 26 -10.37 1.07 -4.75
C GLU A 26 -9.62 -0.23 -5.07
N GLU A 27 -8.53 -0.17 -5.85
CA GLU A 27 -7.68 -1.34 -6.11
C GLU A 27 -6.94 -1.78 -4.85
N LEU A 28 -6.40 -0.83 -4.10
CA LEU A 28 -5.73 -1.11 -2.83
C LEU A 28 -6.72 -1.68 -1.81
N GLU A 29 -7.97 -1.22 -1.75
CA GLU A 29 -9.03 -1.77 -0.88
C GLU A 29 -9.52 -3.15 -1.30
N ALA A 30 -9.34 -3.53 -2.57
CA ALA A 30 -9.66 -4.86 -3.07
C ALA A 30 -8.55 -5.89 -2.77
N GLU A 31 -7.30 -5.45 -2.70
CA GLU A 31 -6.13 -6.33 -2.53
C GLU A 31 -5.52 -6.30 -1.12
N LEU A 32 -5.64 -5.18 -0.40
CA LEU A 32 -5.08 -4.98 0.93
C LEU A 32 -6.18 -4.95 2.00
N SER A 33 -5.83 -5.41 3.19
CA SER A 33 -6.68 -5.28 4.37
C SER A 33 -6.69 -3.83 4.87
N THR A 34 -7.70 -3.46 5.67
CA THR A 34 -7.76 -2.14 6.31
C THR A 34 -6.49 -1.80 7.10
N ALA A 35 -5.88 -2.77 7.79
CA ALA A 35 -4.64 -2.57 8.53
C ALA A 35 -3.43 -2.27 7.63
N GLU A 36 -3.40 -2.85 6.43
CA GLU A 36 -2.33 -2.65 5.44
C GLU A 36 -2.47 -1.28 4.77
N LEU A 37 -3.71 -0.86 4.48
CA LEU A 37 -4.01 0.50 4.03
C LEU A 37 -3.61 1.56 5.07
N ASP A 38 -3.94 1.35 6.34
CA ASP A 38 -3.53 2.27 7.41
C ASP A 38 -2.00 2.39 7.49
N ALA A 39 -1.28 1.28 7.29
CA ALA A 39 0.18 1.27 7.25
C ALA A 39 0.75 2.02 6.04
N ILE A 40 0.15 1.85 4.85
CA ILE A 40 0.61 2.51 3.63
C ILE A 40 0.31 4.01 3.64
N GLU A 41 -0.84 4.41 4.19
CA GLU A 41 -1.25 5.82 4.37
C GLU A 41 -0.57 6.52 5.54
N GLY A 42 0.17 5.78 6.38
CA GLY A 42 0.83 6.33 7.56
C GLY A 42 -0.15 6.83 8.62
N ARG A 43 -1.33 6.21 8.74
CA ARG A 43 -2.38 6.58 9.72
C ARG A 43 -2.25 5.93 11.11
N ALA A 44 -1.16 5.21 11.36
CA ALA A 44 -0.87 4.54 12.64
C ALA A 44 -0.43 5.49 13.78
#